data_AF-A0A954KW12-F1
#
_entry.id   AF-A0A954KW12-F1
#
_cell.length_a   1.000
_cell.length_b   1.000
_cell.length_c   1.000
_cell.angle_alpha   90.00
_cell.angle_beta   90.00
_cell.angle_gamma   90.00
#
_symmetry.space_group_name_H-M   'P 1'
#
loop_
_entity.id
_entity.type
_entity.pdbx_description
1 polymer ?
#
loop_
_entity_poly.entity_id
_entity_poly.type
_entity_poly.pdbx_seq_one_letter_code
_entity_poly.pdbx_strand_id
1 'polypeptide(L)'
;MRLRPRQMIMIVAALVMAVVLWVQLSGPSEPTHNGKSLSEWLDERRPTPAGPIVLTDEAEQAVREIGPEAIPFLLDWVQRTDSTTSQSLRYRVGIPIPLNDVWRARGLYGFRALGDAAEPAIPELVEMALKSDDRDVQGAATNSLTNNHPLAVKLLIEALQSNDPEIRFNAALVLGRLRP
;
A
#
# COMPACT_ATOMS: atom_id res chain seq x y z
N MET A 1 12.31 -8.04 51.43
CA MET A 1 13.16 -6.99 50.82
C MET A 1 12.27 -5.80 50.48
N ARG A 2 12.32 -4.69 51.23
CA ARG A 2 11.59 -3.45 50.87
C ARG A 2 12.50 -2.62 49.97
N LEU A 3 12.07 -2.40 48.73
CA LEU A 3 12.82 -1.57 47.78
C LEU A 3 12.84 -0.12 48.26
N ARG A 4 13.99 0.55 48.14
CA ARG A 4 14.10 1.96 48.52
C ARG A 4 13.32 2.81 47.50
N PRO A 5 12.69 3.92 47.92
CA PRO A 5 11.84 4.74 47.03
C PRO A 5 12.57 5.18 45.75
N ARG A 6 13.88 5.44 45.81
CA ARG A 6 14.72 5.75 44.64
C ARG A 6 14.84 4.58 43.64
N GLN A 7 14.90 3.33 44.11
CA GLN A 7 14.94 2.16 43.23
C GLN A 7 13.59 1.95 42.53
N MET A 8 12.49 2.23 43.23
CA MET A 8 11.14 2.18 42.66
C MET A 8 10.98 3.18 41.51
N ILE A 9 11.47 4.42 41.69
CA ILE A 9 11.42 5.45 40.65
C ILE A 9 12.23 5.05 39.41
N MET A 10 13.44 4.50 39.59
CA MET A 10 14.26 4.06 38.46
C MET A 10 13.63 2.88 37.70
N ILE A 11 13.02 1.93 38.40
CA ILE A 11 12.33 0.79 37.77
C ILE A 11 11.14 1.29 36.94
N VAL A 12 10.32 2.19 37.49
CA VAL A 12 9.19 2.76 36.76
C VAL A 12 9.68 3.55 35.54
N ALA A 13 10.72 4.37 35.68
CA ALA A 13 11.29 5.12 34.56
C ALA A 13 11.83 4.21 33.45
N ALA A 14 12.51 3.12 33.82
CA ALA A 14 13.01 2.12 32.87
C ALA A 14 11.88 1.37 32.15
N LEU A 15 10.80 1.03 32.86
CA LEU A 15 9.61 0.39 32.27
C LEU A 15 8.90 1.33 31.29
N VAL A 16 8.72 2.60 31.67
CA VAL A 16 8.13 3.60 30.77
C VAL A 16 9.00 3.77 29.53
N MET A 17 10.31 3.87 29.69
CA MET A 17 11.25 3.99 28.56
C MET A 17 11.22 2.75 27.66
N ALA A 18 11.12 1.54 28.23
CA ALA A 18 11.00 0.30 27.47
C ALA A 18 9.67 0.25 26.69
N VAL A 19 8.56 0.71 27.26
CA VAL A 19 7.27 0.81 26.56
C VAL A 19 7.34 1.85 25.43
N VAL A 20 7.93 3.02 25.68
CA VAL A 20 8.11 4.06 24.66
C VAL A 20 9.00 3.54 23.52
N LEU A 21 10.11 2.90 23.83
CA LEU A 21 10.99 2.28 22.83
C LEU A 21 10.27 1.16 22.08
N TRP A 22 9.50 0.32 22.76
CA TRP A 22 8.74 -0.73 22.12
C TRP A 22 7.68 -0.16 21.15
N VAL A 23 6.96 0.89 21.53
CA VAL A 23 6.00 1.57 20.66
C VAL A 23 6.68 2.24 19.46
N GLN A 24 7.84 2.87 19.67
CA GLN A 24 8.57 3.54 18.57
C GLN A 24 9.26 2.57 17.62
N LEU A 25 9.62 1.37 18.10
CA LEU A 25 10.31 0.34 17.31
C LEU A 25 9.37 -0.70 16.71
N SER A 26 8.17 -0.86 17.27
CA SER A 26 7.11 -1.67 16.68
C SER A 26 6.45 -0.83 15.59
N GLY A 27 6.76 -1.13 14.32
CA GLY A 27 6.11 -0.50 13.19
C GLY A 27 4.58 -0.57 13.28
N PRO A 28 3.86 0.28 12.53
CA PRO A 28 2.40 0.28 12.55
C PRO A 28 1.90 -1.14 12.29
N SER A 29 1.07 -1.64 13.20
CA SER A 29 0.46 -2.96 13.07
C SER A 29 -0.58 -2.92 11.97
N GLU A 30 -0.60 -3.95 11.12
CA GLU A 30 -1.57 -4.05 10.05
C GLU A 30 -3.00 -3.93 10.60
N PRO A 31 -3.85 -3.07 10.01
CA PRO A 31 -5.21 -2.90 10.50
C PRO A 31 -5.97 -4.21 10.34
N THR A 32 -6.85 -4.46 11.30
CA THR A 32 -7.63 -5.70 11.37
C THR A 32 -9.10 -5.40 11.48
N HIS A 33 -9.91 -6.27 10.89
CA HIS A 33 -11.36 -6.21 10.99
C HIS A 33 -11.91 -7.62 11.20
N ASN A 34 -12.76 -7.79 12.22
CA ASN A 34 -13.29 -9.10 12.65
C ASN A 34 -12.22 -10.18 12.86
N GLY A 35 -11.06 -9.79 13.40
CA GLY A 35 -9.96 -10.71 13.76
C GLY A 35 -9.10 -11.18 12.58
N LYS A 36 -9.35 -10.68 11.37
CA LYS A 36 -8.49 -10.90 10.18
C LYS A 36 -7.77 -9.61 9.82
N SER A 37 -6.54 -9.74 9.31
CA SER A 37 -5.76 -8.59 8.85
C SER A 37 -6.18 -8.10 7.47
N LEU A 38 -5.77 -6.88 7.13
CA LEU A 38 -6.01 -6.27 5.81
C LEU A 38 -5.55 -7.18 4.66
N SER A 39 -4.36 -7.77 4.76
CA SER A 39 -3.80 -8.65 3.73
C SER A 39 -4.55 -9.97 3.62
N GLU A 40 -5.06 -10.52 4.73
CA GLU A 40 -5.94 -11.69 4.71
C GLU A 40 -7.26 -11.38 3.99
N TRP A 41 -7.87 -10.23 4.28
CA TRP A 41 -9.07 -9.79 3.57
C TRP A 41 -8.80 -9.59 2.07
N LEU A 42 -7.65 -9.01 1.71
CA LEU A 42 -7.30 -8.78 0.30
C LEU A 42 -6.90 -10.05 -0.46
N ASP A 43 -6.65 -11.15 0.24
CA ASP A 43 -6.46 -12.46 -0.37
C ASP A 43 -7.78 -13.17 -0.68
N GLU A 44 -8.87 -12.80 0.00
CA GLU A 44 -10.22 -13.33 -0.22
C GLU A 44 -10.82 -12.78 -1.52
N ARG A 45 -10.44 -13.45 -2.60
CA ARG A 45 -10.78 -13.09 -3.97
C ARG A 45 -11.59 -14.18 -4.64
N ARG A 46 -12.64 -13.78 -5.37
CA ARG A 46 -13.47 -14.70 -6.15
C ARG A 46 -13.18 -14.56 -7.65
N PRO A 47 -13.00 -15.68 -8.38
CA PRO A 47 -12.96 -15.65 -9.83
C PRO A 47 -14.36 -15.31 -10.37
N THR A 48 -14.42 -14.53 -11.44
CA THR A 48 -15.67 -14.29 -12.18
C THR A 48 -15.62 -15.07 -13.50
N PRO A 49 -16.73 -15.69 -13.96
CA PRO A 49 -16.71 -16.63 -15.10
C PRO A 49 -16.13 -16.10 -16.42
N ALA A 50 -16.05 -14.78 -16.60
CA ALA A 50 -15.45 -14.12 -17.77
C ALA A 50 -14.88 -12.73 -17.44
N GLY A 51 -14.58 -12.46 -16.16
CA GLY A 51 -14.24 -11.11 -15.71
C GLY A 51 -12.97 -11.08 -14.85
N PRO A 52 -12.62 -9.89 -14.33
CA PRO A 52 -11.49 -9.75 -13.44
C PRO A 52 -11.72 -10.53 -12.13
N ILE A 53 -10.62 -10.95 -11.51
CA ILE A 53 -10.64 -11.38 -10.11
C ILE A 53 -11.08 -10.17 -9.28
N VAL A 54 -12.09 -10.36 -8.43
CA VAL A 54 -12.61 -9.32 -7.54
C VAL A 54 -12.57 -9.80 -6.10
N LEU A 55 -12.57 -8.87 -5.15
CA LEU A 55 -12.76 -9.20 -3.75
C LEU A 55 -14.16 -9.82 -3.55
N THR A 56 -14.30 -10.64 -2.50
CA THR A 56 -15.62 -10.99 -1.99
C THR A 56 -16.31 -9.74 -1.46
N ASP A 57 -17.64 -9.75 -1.43
CA ASP A 57 -18.42 -8.58 -0.97
C ASP A 57 -18.10 -8.29 0.51
N GLU A 58 -17.84 -9.35 1.29
CA GLU A 58 -17.40 -9.26 2.69
C GLU A 58 -16.01 -8.65 2.82
N ALA A 59 -15.05 -9.05 1.98
CA ALA A 59 -13.70 -8.50 2.00
C ALA A 59 -13.69 -7.03 1.57
N GLU A 60 -14.45 -6.67 0.53
CA GLU A 60 -14.59 -5.27 0.12
C GLU A 60 -15.18 -4.42 1.25
N GLN A 61 -16.23 -4.89 1.92
CA GLN A 61 -16.84 -4.20 3.06
C GLN A 61 -15.85 -4.07 4.23
N ALA A 62 -15.10 -5.12 4.55
CA ALA A 62 -14.10 -5.07 5.61
C ALA A 62 -13.00 -4.03 5.30
N VAL A 63 -12.52 -3.95 4.06
CA VAL A 63 -11.52 -2.94 3.65
C VAL A 63 -12.11 -1.53 3.73
N ARG A 64 -13.38 -1.33 3.36
CA ARG A 64 -14.08 -0.05 3.52
C ARG A 64 -14.23 0.37 4.98
N GLU A 65 -14.50 -0.58 5.86
CA GLU A 65 -14.63 -0.35 7.30
C GLU A 65 -13.28 -0.08 7.98
N ILE A 66 -12.20 -0.71 7.52
CA ILE A 66 -10.83 -0.34 7.89
C ILE A 66 -10.53 1.11 7.47
N GLY A 67 -10.96 1.49 6.26
CA GLY A 67 -10.91 2.87 5.81
C GLY A 67 -9.48 3.42 5.65
N PRO A 68 -9.25 4.72 5.92
CA PRO A 68 -7.96 5.38 5.69
C PRO A 68 -6.76 4.76 6.41
N GLU A 69 -6.97 3.98 7.47
CA GLU A 69 -5.90 3.26 8.18
C GLU A 69 -5.19 2.24 7.28
N ALA A 70 -5.84 1.77 6.21
CA ALA A 70 -5.23 0.90 5.22
C ALA A 70 -4.20 1.64 4.35
N ILE A 71 -4.34 2.95 4.13
CA ILE A 71 -3.58 3.72 3.14
C ILE A 71 -2.06 3.55 3.29
N PRO A 72 -1.45 3.71 4.48
CA PRO A 72 0.01 3.57 4.62
C PRO A 72 0.51 2.17 4.23
N PHE A 73 -0.27 1.12 4.51
CA PHE A 73 0.08 -0.25 4.15
C PHE A 73 -0.06 -0.49 2.66
N LEU A 74 -1.14 0.01 2.05
CA LEU A 74 -1.36 -0.13 0.62
C LEU A 74 -0.28 0.62 -0.19
N LEU A 75 0.13 1.81 0.25
CA LEU A 75 1.25 2.56 -0.33
C LEU A 75 2.57 1.79 -0.21
N ASP A 76 2.90 1.30 1.00
CA ASP A 76 4.09 0.45 1.21
C ASP A 76 4.09 -0.75 0.26
N TRP A 77 2.96 -1.45 0.13
CA TRP A 77 2.87 -2.64 -0.71
C TRP A 77 2.95 -2.36 -2.21
N VAL A 78 2.47 -1.19 -2.67
CA VAL A 78 2.66 -0.74 -4.06
C VAL A 78 4.14 -0.45 -4.33
N GLN A 79 4.85 0.16 -3.37
CA GLN A 79 6.26 0.52 -3.51
C GLN A 79 7.23 -0.66 -3.38
N ARG A 80 6.82 -1.77 -2.75
CA ARG A 80 7.71 -2.93 -2.52
C ARG A 80 8.37 -3.41 -3.81
N THR A 81 9.69 -3.35 -3.84
CA THR A 81 10.57 -3.86 -4.90
C THR A 81 11.28 -5.13 -4.42
N ASP A 82 11.53 -6.08 -5.33
CA ASP A 82 12.26 -7.30 -4.97
C ASP A 82 13.72 -6.89 -4.75
N SER A 83 14.26 -7.13 -3.55
CA SER A 83 15.70 -7.31 -3.47
C SER A 83 16.04 -8.59 -4.24
N THR A 84 17.06 -8.54 -5.09
CA THR A 84 17.52 -9.66 -5.96
C THR A 84 17.72 -10.98 -5.21
N THR A 85 17.93 -10.92 -3.88
CA THR A 85 17.99 -12.06 -2.97
C THR A 85 16.72 -12.92 -3.00
N SER A 86 15.53 -12.33 -3.06
CA SER A 86 14.25 -13.07 -3.10
C SER A 86 14.08 -13.83 -4.42
N GLN A 87 14.57 -13.28 -5.53
CA GLN A 87 14.53 -13.91 -6.86
C GLN A 87 15.33 -15.23 -6.92
N SER A 88 16.46 -15.31 -6.22
CA SER A 88 17.25 -16.56 -6.13
C SER A 88 16.56 -17.66 -5.30
N LEU A 89 15.88 -17.29 -4.22
CA LEU A 89 15.06 -18.19 -3.42
C LEU A 89 13.83 -18.67 -4.21
N ARG A 90 13.22 -17.79 -5.02
CA ARG A 90 12.08 -18.09 -5.91
C ARG A 90 12.35 -19.25 -6.87
N TYR A 91 13.48 -19.21 -7.58
CA TYR A 91 13.87 -20.31 -8.49
C TYR A 91 14.20 -21.61 -7.74
N ARG A 92 14.72 -21.51 -6.51
CA ARG A 92 15.05 -22.67 -5.68
C ARG A 92 13.83 -23.41 -5.14
N VAL A 93 12.70 -22.72 -4.91
CA VAL A 93 11.48 -23.31 -4.33
C VAL A 93 10.34 -23.51 -5.34
N GLY A 94 10.54 -23.14 -6.61
CA GLY A 94 9.61 -23.48 -7.70
C GLY A 94 8.28 -22.72 -7.68
N ILE A 95 8.19 -21.55 -7.03
CA ILE A 95 6.99 -20.72 -7.03
C ILE A 95 6.96 -19.88 -8.31
N PRO A 96 6.00 -20.09 -9.24
CA PRO A 96 5.99 -19.42 -10.56
C PRO A 96 5.54 -17.95 -10.51
N ILE A 97 4.97 -17.48 -9.41
CA ILE A 97 4.43 -16.11 -9.29
C ILE A 97 5.45 -15.21 -8.56
N PRO A 98 5.78 -14.01 -9.09
CA PRO A 98 6.52 -13.00 -8.33
C PRO A 98 5.74 -12.61 -7.06
N LEU A 99 6.33 -12.76 -5.87
CA LEU A 99 5.65 -12.44 -4.60
C LEU A 99 5.27 -10.95 -4.49
N ASN A 100 5.95 -10.06 -5.21
CA ASN A 100 5.58 -8.65 -5.29
C ASN A 100 4.32 -8.41 -6.10
N ASP A 101 4.00 -9.28 -7.06
CA ASP A 101 2.70 -9.20 -7.73
C ASP A 101 1.59 -9.43 -6.70
N VAL A 102 1.83 -10.24 -5.67
CA VAL A 102 0.85 -10.44 -4.59
C VAL A 102 0.69 -9.17 -3.75
N TRP A 103 1.79 -8.56 -3.28
CA TRP A 103 1.71 -7.34 -2.46
C TRP A 103 1.20 -6.13 -3.26
N ARG A 104 1.70 -5.91 -4.47
CA ARG A 104 1.22 -4.84 -5.36
C ARG A 104 -0.24 -5.06 -5.75
N ALA A 105 -0.66 -6.31 -5.98
CA ALA A 105 -2.07 -6.62 -6.20
C ALA A 105 -2.90 -6.30 -4.96
N ARG A 106 -2.45 -6.65 -3.74
CA ARG A 106 -3.15 -6.26 -2.51
C ARG A 106 -3.28 -4.74 -2.41
N GLY A 107 -2.20 -4.00 -2.66
CA GLY A 107 -2.22 -2.53 -2.73
C GLY A 107 -3.29 -2.01 -3.70
N LEU A 108 -3.26 -2.48 -4.95
CA LEU A 108 -4.23 -2.15 -5.99
C LEU A 108 -5.68 -2.46 -5.59
N TYR A 109 -5.96 -3.68 -5.14
CA TYR A 109 -7.31 -4.09 -4.74
C TYR A 109 -7.79 -3.34 -3.51
N GLY A 110 -6.89 -3.02 -2.57
CA GLY A 110 -7.21 -2.22 -1.40
C GLY A 110 -7.61 -0.80 -1.78
N PHE A 111 -6.85 -0.13 -2.66
CA PHE A 111 -7.23 1.20 -3.14
C PHE A 111 -8.57 1.18 -3.88
N ARG A 112 -8.79 0.16 -4.71
CA ARG A 112 -10.09 -0.03 -5.39
C ARG A 112 -11.24 -0.22 -4.41
N ALA A 113 -11.05 -0.98 -3.34
CA ALA A 113 -12.08 -1.21 -2.32
C ALA A 113 -12.35 0.05 -1.49
N LEU A 114 -11.31 0.82 -1.14
CA LEU A 114 -11.46 2.11 -0.45
C LEU A 114 -12.25 3.13 -1.29
N GLY A 115 -12.07 3.14 -2.62
CA GLY A 115 -12.72 4.11 -3.49
C GLY A 115 -12.34 5.54 -3.12
N ASP A 116 -13.32 6.42 -2.93
CA ASP A 116 -13.09 7.84 -2.58
C ASP A 116 -12.34 8.03 -1.25
N ALA A 117 -12.43 7.05 -0.33
CA ALA A 117 -11.66 7.08 0.92
C ALA A 117 -10.14 7.00 0.67
N ALA A 118 -9.70 6.59 -0.54
CA ALA A 118 -8.31 6.60 -0.96
C ALA A 118 -7.81 7.97 -1.43
N GLU A 119 -8.64 9.02 -1.46
CA GLU A 119 -8.22 10.37 -1.87
C GLU A 119 -6.88 10.84 -1.25
N PRO A 120 -6.60 10.60 0.05
CA PRO A 120 -5.33 11.00 0.67
C PRO A 120 -4.09 10.35 0.04
N ALA A 121 -4.24 9.18 -0.60
CA ALA A 121 -3.14 8.46 -1.25
C ALA A 121 -2.83 8.97 -2.66
N ILE A 122 -3.74 9.74 -3.27
CA ILE A 122 -3.63 10.14 -4.69
C ILE A 122 -2.35 10.89 -5.01
N PRO A 123 -1.91 11.91 -4.24
CA PRO A 123 -0.68 12.64 -4.56
C PRO A 123 0.54 11.70 -4.63
N GLU A 124 0.64 10.76 -3.70
CA GLU A 124 1.76 9.83 -3.62
C GLU A 124 1.72 8.79 -4.75
N LEU A 125 0.53 8.26 -5.07
CA LEU A 125 0.34 7.37 -6.22
C LEU A 125 0.65 8.06 -7.55
N VAL A 126 0.28 9.33 -7.72
CA VAL A 126 0.66 10.13 -8.89
C VAL A 126 2.17 10.31 -8.95
N GLU A 127 2.81 10.63 -7.82
CA GLU A 127 4.27 10.75 -7.78
C GLU A 127 4.98 9.44 -8.17
N MET A 128 4.56 8.31 -7.61
CA MET A 128 5.10 6.99 -7.97
C MET A 128 4.92 6.68 -9.45
N ALA A 129 3.72 6.94 -10.00
CA ALA A 129 3.42 6.68 -11.40
C ALA A 129 4.27 7.53 -12.36
N LEU A 130 4.65 8.74 -11.95
CA LEU A 130 5.42 9.68 -12.78
C LEU A 130 6.94 9.53 -12.63
N LYS A 131 7.42 9.21 -11.43
CA LYS A 131 8.85 9.37 -11.07
C LYS A 131 9.55 8.09 -10.61
N SER A 132 8.85 6.98 -10.38
CA SER A 132 9.51 5.74 -9.91
C SER A 132 10.45 5.19 -10.98
N ASP A 133 11.68 4.83 -10.61
CA ASP A 133 12.62 4.15 -11.53
C ASP A 133 12.23 2.67 -11.77
N ASP A 134 11.46 2.07 -10.85
CA ASP A 134 10.92 0.72 -11.02
C ASP A 134 9.62 0.78 -11.84
N ARG A 135 9.65 0.12 -13.01
CA ARG A 135 8.52 0.04 -13.95
C ARG A 135 7.32 -0.72 -13.40
N ASP A 136 7.54 -1.69 -12.52
CA ASP A 136 6.44 -2.40 -11.88
C ASP A 136 5.76 -1.52 -10.83
N VAL A 137 6.52 -0.72 -10.08
CA VAL A 137 5.96 0.27 -9.13
C VAL A 137 5.19 1.33 -9.90
N GLN A 138 5.73 1.86 -11.02
CA GLN A 138 4.99 2.79 -11.89
C GLN A 138 3.68 2.16 -12.38
N GLY A 139 3.71 0.90 -12.82
CA GLY A 139 2.54 0.16 -13.30
C GLY A 139 1.50 -0.05 -12.20
N ALA A 140 1.93 -0.49 -11.02
CA ALA A 140 1.06 -0.71 -9.86
C ALA A 140 0.42 0.60 -9.38
N ALA A 141 1.20 1.68 -9.28
CA ALA A 141 0.69 3.00 -8.93
C ALA A 141 -0.32 3.51 -9.95
N THR A 142 0.00 3.38 -11.25
CA THR A 142 -0.93 3.75 -12.34
C THR A 142 -2.26 2.99 -12.25
N ASN A 143 -2.21 1.69 -12.01
CA ASN A 143 -3.42 0.87 -11.88
C ASN A 143 -4.20 1.20 -10.60
N SER A 144 -3.51 1.66 -9.55
CA SER A 144 -4.09 2.02 -8.26
C SER A 144 -4.73 3.41 -8.23
N LEU A 145 -4.47 4.26 -9.24
CA LEU A 145 -5.19 5.51 -9.44
C LEU A 145 -6.65 5.19 -9.80
N THR A 146 -7.49 5.13 -8.77
CA THR A 146 -8.88 4.69 -8.82
C THR A 146 -9.74 5.55 -9.74
N ASN A 147 -10.62 4.90 -10.54
CA ASN A 147 -11.83 5.45 -11.17
C ASN A 147 -11.76 6.90 -11.70
N ASN A 148 -10.62 7.32 -12.27
CA ASN A 148 -10.44 8.68 -12.78
C ASN A 148 -10.73 9.74 -11.72
N HIS A 149 -10.30 9.51 -10.48
CA HIS A 149 -10.54 10.44 -9.39
C HIS A 149 -10.16 11.87 -9.81
N PRO A 150 -11.02 12.89 -9.62
CA PRO A 150 -10.79 14.23 -10.16
C PRO A 150 -9.45 14.84 -9.76
N LEU A 151 -9.01 14.58 -8.51
CA LEU A 151 -7.70 15.00 -8.03
C LEU A 151 -6.55 14.37 -8.82
N ALA A 152 -6.62 13.08 -9.16
CA ALA A 152 -5.59 12.41 -9.93
C ALA A 152 -5.48 13.01 -11.34
N VAL A 153 -6.62 13.19 -12.01
CA VAL A 153 -6.69 13.81 -13.34
C VAL A 153 -6.10 15.23 -13.31
N LYS A 154 -6.45 16.03 -12.31
CA LYS A 154 -5.91 17.38 -12.13
C LYS A 154 -4.38 17.37 -12.00
N LEU A 155 -3.84 16.57 -11.09
CA LEU A 155 -2.38 16.50 -10.84
C LEU A 155 -1.62 16.00 -12.09
N LEU A 156 -2.20 15.07 -12.83
CA LEU A 156 -1.60 14.57 -14.07
C LEU A 156 -1.64 15.61 -15.20
N ILE A 157 -2.71 16.41 -15.32
CA ILE A 157 -2.77 17.54 -16.27
C ILE A 157 -1.71 18.59 -15.93
N GLU A 158 -1.52 18.88 -14.64
CA GLU A 158 -0.45 19.77 -14.18
C GLU A 158 0.94 19.19 -14.53
N ALA A 159 1.14 17.88 -14.38
CA ALA A 159 2.40 17.21 -14.72
C ALA A 159 2.73 17.24 -16.23
N LEU A 160 1.74 17.38 -17.11
CA LEU A 160 1.98 17.60 -18.55
C LEU A 160 2.75 18.91 -18.84
N GLN A 161 2.75 19.86 -17.91
CA GLN A 161 3.48 21.12 -18.02
C GLN A 161 4.90 21.07 -17.42
N SER A 162 5.34 19.90 -16.93
CA SER A 162 6.68 19.74 -16.34
C SER A 162 7.79 20.09 -17.33
N ASN A 163 8.88 20.69 -16.86
CA ASN A 163 10.08 20.89 -17.67
C ASN A 163 10.79 19.57 -17.98
N ASP A 164 10.57 18.54 -17.16
CA ASP A 164 11.13 17.21 -17.35
C ASP A 164 10.36 16.43 -18.45
N PRO A 165 11.01 16.06 -19.57
CA PRO A 165 10.38 15.29 -20.64
C PRO A 165 9.83 13.93 -20.20
N GLU A 166 10.48 13.25 -19.24
CA GLU A 166 10.01 11.95 -18.76
C GLU A 166 8.73 12.09 -17.96
N ILE A 167 8.65 13.09 -17.07
CA ILE A 167 7.43 13.37 -16.31
C ILE A 167 6.28 13.72 -17.25
N ARG A 168 6.50 14.55 -18.27
CA ARG A 168 5.46 14.89 -19.26
C ARG A 168 4.98 13.65 -20.02
N PHE A 169 5.91 12.80 -20.45
CA PHE A 169 5.61 11.57 -21.17
C PHE A 169 4.81 10.58 -20.31
N ASN A 170 5.25 10.35 -19.07
CA ASN A 170 4.57 9.47 -18.13
C ASN A 170 3.17 10.00 -17.79
N ALA A 171 3.00 11.31 -17.60
CA ALA A 171 1.69 11.92 -17.37
C ALA A 171 0.71 11.67 -18.52
N ALA A 172 1.17 11.82 -19.78
CA ALA A 172 0.36 11.51 -20.95
C ALA A 172 -0.03 10.02 -21.03
N LEU A 173 0.90 9.12 -20.71
CA LEU A 173 0.64 7.68 -20.66
C LEU A 173 -0.41 7.31 -19.59
N VAL A 174 -0.27 7.86 -18.38
CA VAL A 174 -1.18 7.60 -17.27
C VAL A 174 -2.58 8.12 -17.59
N LEU A 175 -2.70 9.35 -18.09
CA LEU A 175 -3.99 9.90 -18.54
C LEU A 175 -4.63 9.05 -19.64
N GLY A 176 -3.85 8.57 -20.61
CA GLY A 176 -4.35 7.67 -21.65
C GLY A 176 -4.91 6.34 -21.12
N ARG A 177 -4.35 5.84 -20.01
CA ARG A 177 -4.85 4.62 -19.33
C ARG A 177 -6.10 4.87 -18.51
N LEU A 178 -6.18 6.01 -17.83
CA LEU A 178 -7.36 6.43 -17.08
C LEU A 178 -8.58 6.56 -18.01
N ARG A 179 -8.38 6.91 -19.29
CA ARG A 179 -9.48 7.21 -20.24
C ARG A 179 -10.47 8.22 -19.60
N PRO A 180 -9.98 9.40 -19.18
CA PRO A 180 -10.81 10.44 -18.56
C PRO A 180 -11.88 10.97 -19.51
#